data_AF-A0A7S2YN28-F1
#
_entry.id   AF-A0A7S2YN28-F1
#
_cell.length_a   1.000
_cell.length_b   1.000
_cell.length_c   1.000
_cell.angle_alpha   90.00
_cell.angle_beta   90.00
_cell.angle_gamma   90.00
#
_symmetry.space_group_name_H-M   'P 1'
#
loop_
_entity.id
_entity.type
_entity.pdbx_description
1 polymer ?
#
loop_
_entity_poly.entity_id
_entity_poly.type
_entity_poly.pdbx_seq_one_letter_code
_entity_poly.pdbx_strand_id
1 'polypeptide(L)'
;MFGGSLDDITKARAAASAASVEVMSEDGVVAPPILASDLLLYPYQLYKLSLAGADAVSLVVGALPKKDLTYLIKIAASLKIQTLASVTSEVQLQALAELPKGAIAAVVVSNRELEDYSVDMTGDQALNLLRSSAMEKVREVHDIPVFAEGGVGAIERPPGSDENSPGSYLEELKHAGASGCIVGRGLVKDGMDSSEIVQLLQKQTVSGSRSSS
;
A
#
# COMPACT_ATOMS: atom_id res chain seq x y z
N MET A 1 -6.98 -16.93 6.91
CA MET A 1 -7.78 -15.88 6.24
C MET A 1 -7.38 -15.67 4.77
N PHE A 2 -6.08 -15.54 4.46
CA PHE A 2 -5.64 -15.27 3.07
C PHE A 2 -4.97 -16.44 2.34
N GLY A 3 -4.80 -17.58 3.01
CA GLY A 3 -4.17 -18.80 2.46
C GLY A 3 -2.64 -18.72 2.33
N GLY A 4 -2.03 -17.59 2.67
CA GLY A 4 -0.58 -17.40 2.66
C GLY A 4 0.14 -17.95 3.90
N SER A 5 1.45 -18.05 3.79
CA SER A 5 2.37 -18.65 4.77
C SER A 5 3.70 -17.90 4.83
N LEU A 6 4.51 -18.18 5.86
CA LEU A 6 5.88 -17.64 5.95
C LEU A 6 6.79 -18.14 4.81
N ASP A 7 6.50 -19.31 4.26
CA ASP A 7 7.22 -19.87 3.12
C ASP A 7 7.00 -19.03 1.86
N ASP A 8 5.83 -18.39 1.71
CA ASP A 8 5.55 -17.49 0.60
C ASP A 8 6.41 -16.23 0.64
N ILE A 9 6.71 -15.70 1.83
CA ILE A 9 7.64 -14.57 2.00
C ILE A 9 9.06 -14.99 1.57
N THR A 10 9.49 -16.18 1.98
CA THR A 10 10.82 -16.71 1.64
C THR A 10 10.95 -16.95 0.13
N LYS A 11 9.91 -17.53 -0.50
CA LYS A 11 9.82 -17.72 -1.94
C LYS A 11 9.83 -16.39 -2.69
N ALA A 12 9.05 -15.42 -2.24
CA ALA A 12 9.01 -14.08 -2.84
C ALA A 12 10.37 -13.39 -2.76
N ARG A 13 11.08 -13.48 -1.63
CA ARG A 13 12.44 -12.97 -1.48
C ARG A 13 13.41 -13.63 -2.46
N ALA A 14 13.38 -14.95 -2.56
CA ALA A 14 14.25 -15.70 -3.47
C ALA A 14 13.98 -15.32 -4.93
N ALA A 15 12.71 -15.25 -5.32
CA ALA A 15 12.29 -14.85 -6.66
C ALA A 15 12.69 -13.39 -6.98
N ALA A 16 12.44 -12.46 -6.06
CA ALA A 16 12.82 -11.06 -6.22
C ALA A 16 14.33 -10.92 -6.43
N SER A 17 15.13 -11.63 -5.63
CA SER A 17 16.60 -11.63 -5.73
C SER A 17 17.10 -12.25 -7.03
N ALA A 18 16.51 -13.36 -7.47
CA ALA A 18 16.87 -14.01 -8.73
C ALA A 18 16.56 -13.11 -9.93
N ALA A 19 15.37 -12.49 -9.96
CA ALA A 19 14.96 -11.59 -11.03
C ALA A 19 15.82 -10.32 -11.10
N SER A 20 16.37 -9.87 -9.97
CA SER A 20 17.25 -8.70 -9.98
C SER A 20 18.54 -9.03 -10.73
N VAL A 21 19.16 -10.19 -10.46
CA VAL A 21 20.45 -10.59 -11.07
C VAL A 21 20.40 -10.59 -12.61
N GLU A 22 19.21 -10.73 -13.21
CA GLU A 22 19.00 -10.72 -14.66
C GLU A 22 18.88 -9.31 -15.28
N VAL A 23 18.67 -8.25 -14.48
CA VAL A 23 18.42 -6.88 -14.95
C VAL A 23 19.53 -5.94 -14.49
N MET A 24 20.63 -5.87 -15.23
CA MET A 24 21.67 -4.85 -15.02
C MET A 24 21.19 -3.49 -15.54
N SER A 25 20.88 -2.56 -14.64
CA SER A 25 20.75 -1.12 -14.96
C SER A 25 22.00 -0.35 -14.50
N GLU A 26 22.22 0.86 -15.05
CA GLU A 26 23.39 1.72 -14.78
C GLU A 26 23.52 2.14 -13.30
N ASP A 27 22.43 2.10 -12.52
CA ASP A 27 22.38 2.41 -11.09
C ASP A 27 22.65 1.20 -10.16
N GLY A 28 22.90 0.03 -10.75
CA GLY A 28 23.05 -1.23 -10.03
C GLY A 28 21.73 -1.96 -9.82
N VAL A 29 21.86 -3.25 -9.53
CA VAL A 29 20.73 -4.17 -9.35
C VAL A 29 20.33 -4.21 -7.89
N VAL A 30 19.12 -3.75 -7.56
CA VAL A 30 18.53 -3.91 -6.22
C VAL A 30 17.23 -4.69 -6.33
N ALA A 31 17.16 -5.81 -5.62
CA ALA A 31 15.93 -6.59 -5.50
C ALA A 31 14.81 -5.72 -4.93
N PRO A 32 13.58 -5.77 -5.48
CA PRO A 32 12.48 -5.01 -4.90
C PRO A 32 12.23 -5.47 -3.46
N PRO A 33 11.83 -4.54 -2.57
CA PRO A 33 11.61 -4.87 -1.18
C PRO A 33 10.38 -5.77 -0.99
N ILE A 34 10.41 -6.62 0.03
CA ILE A 34 9.30 -7.52 0.36
C ILE A 34 8.47 -6.93 1.51
N LEU A 35 7.25 -6.50 1.17
CA LEU A 35 6.23 -6.10 2.13
C LEU A 35 5.43 -7.33 2.59
N ALA A 36 5.53 -7.66 3.87
CA ALA A 36 4.68 -8.66 4.51
C ALA A 36 3.39 -8.01 5.01
N SER A 37 2.27 -8.36 4.37
CA SER A 37 0.93 -7.95 4.80
C SER A 37 0.27 -9.11 5.55
N ASP A 38 0.08 -8.93 6.86
CA ASP A 38 -0.58 -9.88 7.76
C ASP A 38 -1.21 -9.12 8.94
N LEU A 39 -2.11 -9.75 9.69
CA LEU A 39 -2.68 -9.15 10.91
C LEU A 39 -1.69 -9.30 12.07
N LEU A 40 -0.82 -8.29 12.23
CA LEU A 40 0.22 -8.26 13.26
C LEU A 40 -0.32 -7.76 14.60
N LEU A 41 -0.43 -8.67 15.57
CA LEU A 41 -0.95 -8.41 16.92
C LEU A 41 0.13 -8.59 18.00
N TYR A 42 1.16 -9.40 17.71
CA TYR A 42 2.17 -9.79 18.69
C TYR A 42 3.60 -9.66 18.16
N PRO A 43 4.57 -9.30 19.02
CA PRO A 43 5.98 -9.15 18.63
C PRO A 43 6.59 -10.35 17.92
N TYR A 44 6.23 -11.58 18.32
CA TYR A 44 6.80 -12.80 17.74
C TYR A 44 6.57 -12.89 16.22
N GLN A 45 5.49 -12.28 15.70
CA GLN A 45 5.20 -12.25 14.28
C GLN A 45 6.25 -11.44 13.51
N LEU A 46 6.72 -10.31 14.07
CA LEU A 46 7.78 -9.50 13.48
C LEU A 46 9.10 -10.27 13.39
N TYR A 47 9.46 -11.03 14.43
CA TYR A 47 10.66 -11.88 14.39
C TYR A 47 10.54 -12.97 13.31
N LYS A 48 9.37 -13.61 13.19
CA LYS A 48 9.13 -14.61 12.13
C LYS A 48 9.25 -14.01 10.73
N LEU A 49 8.70 -12.82 10.52
CA LEU A 49 8.75 -12.13 9.24
C LEU A 49 10.16 -11.62 8.91
N SER A 50 10.90 -11.14 9.90
CA SER A 50 12.33 -10.80 9.76
C SER A 50 13.14 -11.99 9.29
N LEU A 51 12.97 -13.15 9.93
CA LEU A 51 13.64 -14.39 9.56
C LEU A 51 13.24 -14.91 8.17
N ALA A 52 11.99 -14.68 7.76
CA ALA A 52 11.52 -15.03 6.43
C ALA A 52 12.00 -14.05 5.33
N GLY A 53 12.63 -12.92 5.71
CA GLY A 53 13.21 -11.95 4.80
C GLY A 53 12.26 -10.82 4.38
N ALA A 54 11.30 -10.44 5.22
CA ALA A 54 10.50 -9.23 5.00
C ALA A 54 11.33 -7.96 5.27
N ASP A 55 11.26 -6.97 4.38
CA ASP A 55 11.88 -5.64 4.62
C ASP A 55 10.90 -4.68 5.28
N ALA A 56 9.60 -4.89 5.03
CA ALA A 56 8.55 -4.04 5.51
C ALA A 56 7.35 -4.87 5.97
N VAL A 57 6.56 -4.29 6.87
CA VAL A 57 5.30 -4.86 7.35
C VAL A 57 4.18 -3.84 7.30
N SER A 58 2.95 -4.31 7.08
CA SER A 58 1.76 -3.50 7.26
C SER A 58 1.18 -3.72 8.67
N LEU A 59 1.05 -2.65 9.46
CA LEU A 59 0.33 -2.64 10.73
C LEU A 59 -1.04 -2.03 10.53
N VAL A 60 -2.07 -2.79 10.83
CA VAL A 60 -3.45 -2.32 10.79
C VAL A 60 -3.73 -1.50 12.04
N VAL A 61 -3.89 -0.18 11.87
CA VAL A 61 -4.05 0.75 12.99
C VAL A 61 -5.32 0.47 13.78
N GLY A 62 -6.43 0.17 13.09
CA GLY A 62 -7.71 -0.16 13.72
C GLY A 62 -7.71 -1.45 14.54
N ALA A 63 -6.74 -2.34 14.33
CA ALA A 63 -6.65 -3.62 15.04
C ALA A 63 -5.81 -3.55 16.32
N LEU A 64 -5.16 -2.42 16.59
CA LEU A 64 -4.17 -2.28 17.65
C LEU A 64 -4.52 -1.10 18.58
N PRO A 65 -4.55 -1.33 19.91
CA PRO A 65 -4.50 -0.23 20.86
C PRO A 65 -3.24 0.63 20.62
N LYS A 66 -3.32 1.94 20.85
CA LYS A 66 -2.21 2.89 20.63
C LYS A 66 -0.88 2.44 21.25
N LYS A 67 -0.94 1.87 22.47
CA LYS A 67 0.24 1.35 23.18
C LYS A 67 0.90 0.19 22.42
N ASP A 68 0.10 -0.69 21.82
CA ASP A 68 0.57 -1.89 21.15
C ASP A 68 1.06 -1.55 19.74
N LEU A 69 0.39 -0.62 19.04
CA LEU A 69 0.89 -0.02 17.80
C LEU A 69 2.28 0.58 17.99
N THR A 70 2.44 1.44 19.00
CA THR A 70 3.73 2.08 19.31
C THR A 70 4.79 1.04 19.68
N TYR A 71 4.41 -0.01 20.41
CA TYR A 71 5.32 -1.08 20.82
C TYR A 71 5.79 -1.91 19.62
N LEU A 72 4.88 -2.32 18.73
CA LEU A 72 5.22 -3.08 17.52
C LEU A 72 6.08 -2.27 16.55
N ILE A 73 5.80 -0.96 16.38
CA ILE A 73 6.64 -0.05 15.59
C ILE A 73 8.08 -0.06 16.10
N LYS A 74 8.29 0.07 17.43
CA LYS A 74 9.63 0.07 18.03
C LYS A 74 10.35 -1.26 17.81
N ILE A 75 9.64 -2.39 17.91
CA ILE A 75 10.22 -3.71 17.66
C ILE A 75 10.60 -3.84 16.18
N ALA A 76 9.71 -3.46 15.26
CA ALA A 76 9.99 -3.49 13.82
C ALA A 76 11.24 -2.66 13.49
N ALA A 77 11.35 -1.44 14.04
CA ALA A 77 12.54 -0.60 13.89
C ALA A 77 13.82 -1.27 14.42
N SER A 78 13.75 -1.94 15.58
CA SER A 78 14.90 -2.69 16.14
C SER A 78 15.34 -3.86 15.26
N LEU A 79 14.41 -4.44 14.50
CA LEU A 79 14.64 -5.52 13.54
C LEU A 79 14.99 -4.99 12.13
N LYS A 80 15.11 -3.66 11.97
CA LYS A 80 15.31 -2.98 10.68
C LYS A 80 14.20 -3.27 9.65
N ILE A 81 12.99 -3.55 10.13
CA ILE A 81 11.79 -3.71 9.32
C ILE A 81 11.07 -2.36 9.26
N GLN A 82 10.78 -1.88 8.05
CA GLN A 82 9.98 -0.69 7.85
C GLN A 82 8.51 -0.95 8.18
N THR A 83 7.84 0.02 8.79
CA THR A 83 6.42 -0.11 9.14
C THR A 83 5.57 0.78 8.25
N LEU A 84 4.61 0.16 7.56
CA LEU A 84 3.52 0.84 6.86
C LEU A 84 2.29 0.80 7.76
N ALA A 85 1.62 1.93 7.96
CA ALA A 85 0.41 1.99 8.77
C ALA A 85 -0.84 1.95 7.88
N SER A 86 -1.58 0.84 7.93
CA SER A 86 -2.84 0.68 7.18
C SER A 86 -4.03 1.25 7.97
N VAL A 87 -4.80 2.11 7.31
CA VAL A 87 -5.91 2.86 7.90
C VAL A 87 -7.17 2.81 7.04
N THR A 88 -8.32 2.84 7.71
CA THR A 88 -9.66 2.85 7.11
C THR A 88 -10.52 4.02 7.61
N SER A 89 -10.03 4.84 8.53
CA SER A 89 -10.79 5.97 9.12
C SER A 89 -9.93 7.18 9.52
N GLU A 90 -10.57 8.35 9.64
CA GLU A 90 -9.90 9.58 10.09
C GLU A 90 -9.39 9.50 11.54
N VAL A 91 -10.08 8.76 12.42
CA VAL A 91 -9.64 8.56 13.81
C VAL A 91 -8.29 7.85 13.84
N GLN A 92 -8.08 6.89 12.94
CA GLN A 92 -6.80 6.19 12.82
C GLN A 92 -5.71 7.12 12.26
N LEU A 93 -6.03 7.97 11.29
CA LEU A 93 -5.11 9.00 10.79
C LEU A 93 -4.68 9.98 11.90
N GLN A 94 -5.62 10.43 12.73
CA GLN A 94 -5.31 11.28 13.88
C GLN A 94 -4.33 10.58 14.85
N ALA A 95 -4.54 9.28 15.11
CA ALA A 95 -3.62 8.50 15.92
C ALA A 95 -2.21 8.41 15.31
N LEU A 96 -2.09 8.36 13.99
CA LEU A 96 -0.80 8.40 13.29
C LEU A 96 -0.12 9.77 13.39
N ALA A 97 -0.87 10.87 13.30
CA ALA A 97 -0.34 12.23 13.46
C ALA A 97 0.28 12.46 14.85
N GLU A 98 -0.13 11.70 15.87
CA GLU A 98 0.43 11.75 17.22
C GLU A 98 1.72 10.92 17.40
N LEU A 99 2.11 10.12 16.40
CA LEU A 99 3.35 9.35 16.46
C LEU A 99 4.58 10.25 16.26
N PRO A 100 5.73 9.90 16.85
CA PRO A 100 6.98 10.61 16.58
C PRO A 100 7.34 10.57 15.09
N LYS A 101 7.95 11.66 14.59
CA LYS A 101 8.48 11.71 13.22
C LYS A 101 9.45 10.54 12.98
N GLY A 102 9.28 9.84 11.86
CA GLY A 102 10.09 8.67 11.49
C GLY A 102 9.68 7.36 12.17
N ALA A 103 8.57 7.34 12.93
CA ALA A 103 8.04 6.11 13.50
C ALA A 103 7.51 5.14 12.44
N ILE A 104 6.94 5.65 11.36
CA ILE A 104 6.40 4.87 10.24
C ILE A 104 7.05 5.32 8.93
N ALA A 105 7.12 4.41 7.97
CA ALA A 105 7.75 4.63 6.66
C ALA A 105 6.73 5.02 5.59
N ALA A 106 5.45 4.65 5.76
CA ALA A 106 4.36 5.07 4.88
C ALA A 106 3.00 4.93 5.57
N VAL A 107 1.98 5.55 4.97
CA VAL A 107 0.57 5.30 5.28
C VAL A 107 -0.06 4.53 4.13
N VAL A 108 -0.94 3.58 4.44
CA VAL A 108 -1.75 2.86 3.46
C VAL A 108 -3.22 3.16 3.75
N VAL A 109 -3.91 3.85 2.85
CA VAL A 109 -5.36 4.01 2.93
C VAL A 109 -6.02 2.80 2.27
N SER A 110 -6.89 2.11 3.02
CA SER A 110 -7.54 0.88 2.59
C SER A 110 -9.02 1.11 2.31
N ASN A 111 -9.48 0.69 1.12
CA ASN A 111 -10.91 0.54 0.80
C ASN A 111 -11.52 -0.75 1.40
N ARG A 112 -10.72 -1.56 2.09
CA ARG A 112 -11.18 -2.81 2.69
C ARG A 112 -11.52 -2.59 4.15
N GLU A 113 -12.73 -2.94 4.53
CA GLU A 113 -13.17 -2.93 5.92
C GLU A 113 -12.58 -4.12 6.69
N LEU A 114 -12.25 -3.89 7.96
CA LEU A 114 -11.58 -4.86 8.82
C LEU A 114 -12.53 -5.93 9.39
N GLU A 115 -13.77 -5.54 9.67
CA GLU A 115 -14.73 -6.40 10.37
C GLU A 115 -15.26 -7.51 9.46
N ASP A 116 -15.64 -7.17 8.23
CA ASP A 116 -16.29 -8.09 7.28
C ASP A 116 -15.50 -8.33 5.98
N TYR A 117 -14.34 -7.68 5.84
CA TYR A 117 -13.45 -7.80 4.68
C TYR A 117 -14.08 -7.31 3.37
N SER A 118 -15.22 -6.62 3.44
CA SER A 118 -15.84 -5.97 2.31
C SER A 118 -14.88 -4.94 1.73
N VAL A 119 -14.98 -4.75 0.42
CA VAL A 119 -14.19 -3.74 -0.30
C VAL A 119 -15.18 -2.72 -0.83
N ASP A 120 -14.95 -1.45 -0.51
CA ASP A 120 -15.64 -0.35 -1.16
C ASP A 120 -15.20 -0.28 -2.63
N MET A 121 -16.04 -0.83 -3.51
CA MET A 121 -15.81 -0.81 -4.95
C MET A 121 -16.17 0.54 -5.58
N THR A 122 -16.69 1.51 -4.81
CA THR A 122 -16.78 2.90 -5.27
C THR A 122 -15.42 3.58 -5.14
N GLY A 123 -14.56 3.17 -4.20
CA GLY A 123 -13.27 3.79 -3.94
C GLY A 123 -13.35 5.16 -3.25
N ASP A 124 -14.57 5.61 -2.91
CA ASP A 124 -14.82 6.89 -2.25
C ASP A 124 -14.23 6.90 -0.84
N GLN A 125 -14.20 5.76 -0.15
CA GLN A 125 -13.60 5.65 1.17
C GLN A 125 -12.14 6.13 1.18
N ALA A 126 -11.27 5.56 0.32
CA ALA A 126 -9.87 6.00 0.25
C ALA A 126 -9.75 7.46 -0.22
N LEU A 127 -10.56 7.90 -1.19
CA LEU A 127 -10.50 9.28 -1.69
C LEU A 127 -10.87 10.30 -0.62
N ASN A 128 -11.91 10.01 0.17
CA ASN A 128 -12.34 10.85 1.29
C ASN A 128 -11.25 10.93 2.35
N LEU A 129 -10.61 9.80 2.71
CA LEU A 129 -9.49 9.80 3.64
C LEU A 129 -8.29 10.59 3.13
N LEU A 130 -7.92 10.42 1.85
CA LEU A 130 -6.80 11.14 1.23
C LEU A 130 -7.01 12.67 1.21
N ARG A 131 -8.27 13.11 1.10
CA ARG A 131 -8.67 14.53 1.08
C ARG A 131 -9.04 15.08 2.46
N SER A 132 -8.99 14.25 3.50
CA SER A 132 -9.41 14.66 4.85
C SER A 132 -8.40 15.60 5.51
N SER A 133 -8.90 16.47 6.38
CA SER A 133 -8.05 17.30 7.26
C SER A 133 -7.17 16.46 8.20
N ALA A 134 -7.58 15.22 8.50
CA ALA A 134 -6.77 14.30 9.27
C ALA A 134 -5.53 13.84 8.47
N MET A 135 -5.67 13.58 7.18
CA MET A 135 -4.53 13.27 6.30
C MET A 135 -3.58 14.47 6.15
N GLU A 136 -4.11 15.69 6.07
CA GLU A 136 -3.29 16.90 6.05
C GLU A 136 -2.38 16.98 7.28
N LYS A 137 -2.93 16.76 8.49
CA LYS A 137 -2.14 16.72 9.73
C LYS A 137 -1.07 15.63 9.72
N VAL A 138 -1.37 14.46 9.15
CA VAL A 138 -0.36 13.39 9.01
C VAL A 138 0.78 13.87 8.11
N ARG A 139 0.47 14.52 6.98
CA ARG A 139 1.48 15.05 6.03
C ARG A 139 2.31 16.21 6.62
N GLU A 140 1.73 17.01 7.52
CA GLU A 140 2.46 18.07 8.23
C GLU A 140 3.51 17.51 9.20
N VAL A 141 3.19 16.41 9.89
CA VAL A 141 4.07 15.78 10.88
C VAL A 141 5.06 14.81 10.23
N HIS A 142 4.60 14.05 9.24
CA HIS A 142 5.32 12.96 8.61
C HIS A 142 5.49 13.22 7.11
N ASP A 143 6.75 13.39 6.70
CA ASP A 143 7.14 13.47 5.28
C ASP A 143 7.38 12.05 4.75
N ILE A 144 6.29 11.33 4.47
CA ILE A 144 6.29 9.92 4.06
C ILE A 144 5.29 9.67 2.92
N PRO A 145 5.55 8.67 2.06
CA PRO A 145 4.61 8.31 1.00
C PRO A 145 3.27 7.81 1.57
N VAL A 146 2.21 8.02 0.78
CA VAL A 146 0.87 7.51 1.05
C VAL A 146 0.45 6.59 -0.09
N PHE A 147 0.07 5.36 0.23
CA PHE A 147 -0.40 4.38 -0.74
C PHE A 147 -1.89 4.14 -0.58
N ALA A 148 -2.57 3.78 -1.68
CA ALA A 148 -3.95 3.29 -1.62
C ALA A 148 -4.01 1.78 -1.90
N GLU A 149 -4.89 1.07 -1.21
CA GLU A 149 -5.14 -0.37 -1.42
C GLU A 149 -6.63 -0.71 -1.39
N GLY A 150 -6.95 -1.94 -1.80
CA GLY A 150 -8.32 -2.47 -1.82
C GLY A 150 -9.05 -2.10 -3.11
N GLY A 151 -9.23 -3.08 -4.01
CA GLY A 151 -9.95 -2.89 -5.27
C GLY A 151 -9.25 -2.02 -6.31
N VAL A 152 -8.08 -1.44 -6.02
CA VAL A 152 -7.31 -0.62 -6.97
C VAL A 152 -7.04 -1.41 -8.25
N GLY A 153 -7.35 -0.81 -9.40
CA GLY A 153 -7.26 -1.45 -10.72
C GLY A 153 -8.50 -2.25 -11.14
N ALA A 154 -9.34 -2.67 -10.18
CA ALA A 154 -10.63 -3.31 -10.43
C ALA A 154 -11.82 -2.33 -10.33
N ILE A 155 -11.62 -1.17 -9.68
CA ILE A 155 -12.60 -0.10 -9.62
C ILE A 155 -12.65 0.60 -10.98
N GLU A 156 -13.77 0.44 -11.68
CA GLU A 156 -14.03 1.11 -12.95
C GLU A 156 -14.69 2.48 -12.71
N ARG A 157 -14.28 3.47 -13.49
CA ARG A 157 -14.95 4.77 -13.55
C ARG A 157 -15.76 4.85 -14.84
N PRO A 158 -17.03 5.28 -14.80
CA PRO A 158 -17.72 5.62 -16.02
C PRO A 158 -16.93 6.73 -16.74
N PRO A 159 -16.95 6.77 -18.09
CA PRO A 159 -16.30 7.82 -18.83
C PRO A 159 -16.78 9.18 -18.33
N GLY A 160 -15.86 10.06 -17.94
CA GLY A 160 -16.19 11.42 -17.54
C GLY A 160 -16.95 12.14 -18.65
N SER A 161 -17.90 13.01 -18.29
CA SER A 161 -18.64 13.84 -19.25
C SER A 161 -17.77 14.96 -19.86
N ASP A 162 -16.65 15.28 -19.19
CA ASP A 162 -15.83 16.47 -19.45
C ASP A 162 -14.34 16.09 -19.48
N GLU A 163 -13.56 16.71 -20.36
CA GLU A 163 -12.12 16.42 -20.58
C GLU A 163 -11.23 16.59 -19.34
N ASN A 164 -11.68 17.32 -18.32
CA ASN A 164 -10.94 17.55 -17.07
C ASN A 164 -11.28 16.58 -15.93
N SER A 165 -12.24 15.67 -16.13
CA SER A 165 -12.53 14.64 -15.14
C SER A 165 -11.43 13.57 -15.17
N PRO A 166 -10.86 13.15 -14.02
CA PRO A 166 -9.90 12.05 -14.02
C PRO A 166 -10.54 10.82 -14.67
N GLY A 167 -9.87 10.30 -15.70
CA GLY A 167 -10.39 9.24 -16.56
C GLY A 167 -10.32 7.86 -15.91
N SER A 168 -9.66 7.74 -14.75
CA SER A 168 -9.54 6.49 -14.00
C SER A 168 -9.45 6.72 -12.50
N TYR A 169 -9.75 5.67 -11.73
CA TYR A 169 -9.58 5.68 -10.28
C TYR A 169 -8.12 5.93 -9.85
N LEU A 170 -7.13 5.47 -10.64
CA LEU A 170 -5.72 5.71 -10.36
C LEU A 170 -5.36 7.20 -10.48
N GLU A 171 -5.94 7.91 -11.46
CA GLU A 171 -5.76 9.34 -11.61
C GLU A 171 -6.41 10.11 -10.46
N GLU A 172 -7.60 9.71 -10.02
CA GLU A 172 -8.25 10.28 -8.83
C GLU A 172 -7.39 10.13 -7.57
N LEU A 173 -6.84 8.94 -7.33
CA LEU A 173 -5.95 8.67 -6.20
C LEU A 173 -4.68 9.53 -6.26
N LYS A 174 -4.07 9.63 -7.45
CA LYS A 174 -2.89 10.48 -7.67
C LYS A 174 -3.21 11.94 -7.39
N HIS A 175 -4.32 12.46 -7.90
CA HIS A 175 -4.77 13.84 -7.65
C HIS A 175 -5.12 14.10 -6.19
N ALA A 176 -5.61 13.08 -5.46
CA ALA A 176 -5.83 13.15 -4.01
C ALA A 176 -4.53 13.05 -3.18
N GLY A 177 -3.37 12.90 -3.84
CA GLY A 177 -2.05 12.90 -3.22
C GLY A 177 -1.59 11.52 -2.74
N ALA A 178 -2.07 10.44 -3.33
CA ALA A 178 -1.43 9.13 -3.19
C ALA A 178 -0.12 9.09 -4.00
N SER A 179 0.94 8.60 -3.38
CA SER A 179 2.25 8.36 -3.99
C SER A 179 2.28 7.09 -4.85
N GLY A 180 1.34 6.16 -4.61
CA GLY A 180 1.21 4.92 -5.35
C GLY A 180 0.05 4.07 -4.84
N CYS A 181 0.01 2.82 -5.27
CA CYS A 181 -0.99 1.86 -4.81
C CYS A 181 -0.41 0.47 -4.56
N ILE A 182 -1.08 -0.27 -3.68
CA ILE A 182 -0.85 -1.70 -3.47
C ILE A 182 -1.96 -2.44 -4.20
N VAL A 183 -1.58 -3.28 -5.15
CA VAL A 183 -2.53 -4.06 -5.94
C VAL A 183 -2.31 -5.55 -5.75
N GLY A 184 -3.42 -6.27 -5.57
CA GLY A 184 -3.43 -7.72 -5.40
C GLY A 184 -4.34 -8.40 -6.42
N ARG A 185 -4.93 -9.53 -6.03
CA ARG A 185 -5.75 -10.42 -6.89
C ARG A 185 -6.88 -9.75 -7.68
N GLY A 186 -7.37 -8.56 -7.30
CA GLY A 186 -8.39 -7.84 -8.06
C GLY A 186 -8.00 -7.51 -9.51
N LEU A 187 -6.70 -7.41 -9.81
CA LEU A 187 -6.19 -7.25 -11.18
C LEU A 187 -5.86 -8.55 -11.89
N VAL A 188 -5.69 -9.64 -11.14
CA VAL A 188 -5.40 -10.96 -11.70
C VAL A 188 -6.72 -11.55 -12.17
N LYS A 189 -7.18 -11.15 -13.37
CA LYS A 189 -8.18 -11.94 -14.10
C LYS A 189 -7.54 -13.29 -14.42
N ASP A 190 -8.33 -14.38 -14.39
CA ASP A 190 -7.82 -15.72 -14.72
C ASP A 190 -7.02 -15.68 -16.03
N GLY A 191 -5.73 -15.99 -15.95
CA GLY A 191 -4.83 -16.08 -17.09
C GLY A 191 -3.96 -14.84 -17.41
N MET A 192 -4.13 -13.70 -16.71
CA MET A 192 -3.26 -12.53 -16.94
C MET A 192 -1.89 -12.71 -16.26
N ASP A 193 -0.82 -12.47 -17.00
CA ASP A 193 0.53 -12.47 -16.45
C ASP A 193 0.94 -11.13 -15.82
N SER A 194 2.07 -11.10 -15.12
CA SER A 194 2.55 -9.89 -14.43
C SER A 194 2.83 -8.72 -15.38
N SER A 195 3.22 -8.99 -16.62
CA SER A 195 3.51 -7.97 -17.62
C SER A 195 2.22 -7.33 -18.15
N GLU A 196 1.17 -8.13 -18.33
CA GLU A 196 -0.15 -7.66 -18.75
C GLU A 196 -0.81 -6.78 -17.69
N ILE A 197 -0.64 -7.14 -16.41
CA ILE A 197 -1.09 -6.33 -15.27
C ILE A 197 -0.38 -4.97 -15.26
N VAL A 198 0.95 -4.96 -15.44
CA VAL A 198 1.73 -3.71 -15.50
C VAL A 198 1.29 -2.86 -16.68
N GLN A 199 1.12 -3.45 -17.87
CA GLN A 199 0.66 -2.72 -19.05
C GLN A 199 -0.77 -2.17 -18.88
N LEU A 200 -1.66 -2.90 -18.22
CA LEU A 200 -3.02 -2.45 -17.92
C LEU A 200 -3.00 -1.22 -17.00
N LEU A 201 -2.22 -1.30 -15.92
CA LEU A 201 -2.02 -0.18 -14.98
C LEU A 201 -1.39 1.03 -15.67
N GLN A 202 -0.38 0.83 -16.51
CA GLN A 202 0.23 1.90 -17.30
C GLN A 202 -0.77 2.56 -18.24
N LYS A 203 -1.61 1.79 -18.95
CA LYS A 203 -2.66 2.34 -19.83
C LYS A 203 -3.66 3.21 -19.06
N GLN A 204 -4.09 2.78 -17.87
CA GLN A 204 -4.98 3.54 -17.00
C GLN A 204 -4.36 4.83 -16.44
N THR A 205 -3.03 4.97 -16.52
CA THR A 205 -2.27 6.15 -16.10
C THR A 205 -1.89 7.07 -17.27
N VAL A 206 -1.88 6.55 -18.51
CA VAL A 206 -1.44 7.26 -19.73
C VAL A 206 -2.62 7.81 -20.55
N SER A 207 -3.86 7.30 -20.36
CA SER A 207 -5.03 7.81 -21.10
C SER A 207 -5.35 9.29 -20.83
N GLY A 208 -4.81 9.91 -19.77
CA GLY A 208 -4.91 11.35 -19.50
C GLY A 208 -3.83 12.23 -20.14
N SER A 209 -2.85 11.70 -20.88
CA SER A 209 -1.67 12.48 -21.34
C SER A 209 -1.63 12.84 -22.82
N ARG A 210 -2.75 12.79 -23.57
CA ARG A 210 -2.80 13.20 -24.99
C ARG A 210 -3.69 14.42 -25.22
N SER A 211 -3.21 15.61 -24.84
CA SER A 211 -3.47 16.88 -25.55
C SER A 211 -2.60 18.02 -24.99
N SER A 212 -1.35 18.11 -25.43
CA SER A 212 -0.68 19.42 -25.53
C SER A 212 0.16 19.45 -26.81
N SER A 213 -0.37 20.17 -27.78
CA SER A 213 0.29 20.65 -29.00
C SER A 213 -0.25 22.05 -29.27
#